data_AF-A0A493SVN6-F1
#
_entry.id   AF-A0A493SVN6-F1
#
_cell.length_a   1.000
_cell.length_b   1.000
_cell.length_c   1.000
_cell.angle_alpha   90.00
_cell.angle_beta   90.00
_cell.angle_gamma   90.00
#
_symmetry.space_group_name_H-M   'P 1'
#
loop_
_entity.id
_entity.type
_entity.pdbx_description
1 polymer ?
#
loop_
_entity_poly.entity_id
_entity_poly.type
_entity_poly.pdbx_seq_one_letter_code
_entity_poly.pdbx_strand_id
1 'polypeptide(L)'
;MVGKARRQRLHRPAPRLTDPAGPGPGPGPGGWSAPAGKVAGDWDFSSSDIFSGLNIDPNTLVKKLDLDSRSIISSRTGLEEKPILSKKEKMKLRKERWLQKIESVKLAKQKQKAEAKRKATPVVGDMQPLMEALPELSDLTAGARDRKPPKRYFLLHEPIVCLFFFSLLREQEVAWFHEVIANPTYKANPLMAISEHLSKRLRQEEEGKPL
;
A
#
# COMPACT_ATOMS: atom_id res chain seq x y z
N MET A 1 -27.92 -0.99 -41.40
CA MET A 1 -28.09 -0.28 -40.11
C MET A 1 -27.62 -1.19 -38.99
N VAL A 2 -26.51 -0.89 -38.32
CA VAL A 2 -26.07 -1.67 -37.14
C VAL A 2 -26.35 -0.82 -35.90
N GLY A 3 -27.38 -1.20 -35.15
CA GLY A 3 -27.80 -0.52 -33.93
C GLY A 3 -26.74 -0.60 -32.84
N LYS A 4 -26.43 0.53 -32.20
CA LYS A 4 -25.50 0.60 -31.07
C LYS A 4 -26.18 0.01 -29.83
N ALA A 5 -25.70 -1.13 -29.36
CA ALA A 5 -26.14 -1.73 -28.10
C ALA A 5 -25.78 -0.81 -26.91
N ARG A 6 -26.79 -0.31 -26.21
CA ARG A 6 -26.65 0.54 -25.03
C ARG A 6 -26.23 -0.32 -23.83
N ARG A 7 -24.96 -0.23 -23.42
CA ARG A 7 -24.47 -0.93 -22.22
C ARG A 7 -25.10 -0.33 -20.97
N GLN A 8 -25.54 -1.19 -20.05
CA GLN A 8 -26.08 -0.78 -18.75
C GLN A 8 -24.96 -0.26 -17.85
N ARG A 9 -25.18 0.88 -17.19
CA ARG A 9 -24.26 1.46 -16.21
C ARG A 9 -24.46 0.75 -14.87
N LEU A 10 -23.42 0.09 -14.37
CA LEU A 10 -23.41 -0.65 -13.10
C LEU A 10 -23.18 0.22 -11.85
N HIS A 11 -22.91 1.51 -12.02
CA HIS A 11 -22.66 2.43 -10.91
C HIS A 11 -23.71 3.54 -10.89
N ARG A 12 -24.29 3.78 -9.71
CA ARG A 12 -25.10 4.97 -9.44
C ARG A 12 -24.16 6.18 -9.25
N PRO A 13 -24.39 7.30 -9.96
CA PRO A 13 -23.66 8.52 -9.69
C PRO A 13 -24.01 9.07 -8.30
N ALA A 14 -23.04 9.74 -7.66
CA ALA A 14 -23.25 10.38 -6.37
C ALA A 14 -24.40 11.41 -6.42
N PRO A 15 -25.19 11.57 -5.34
CA PRO A 15 -26.21 12.59 -5.26
C PRO A 15 -25.56 13.97 -5.40
N ARG A 16 -26.02 14.75 -6.38
CA ARG A 16 -25.62 16.15 -6.48
C ARG A 16 -26.47 16.93 -5.48
N LEU A 17 -25.84 17.75 -4.66
CA LEU A 17 -26.54 18.74 -3.86
C LEU A 17 -27.21 19.71 -4.83
N THR A 18 -28.53 19.79 -4.71
CA THR A 18 -29.37 20.68 -5.49
C THR A 18 -29.28 22.07 -4.85
N ASP A 19 -28.49 22.96 -5.44
CA ASP A 19 -28.52 24.37 -5.05
C ASP A 19 -29.81 25.01 -5.60
N PRO A 20 -30.65 25.63 -4.76
CA PRO A 20 -31.82 26.36 -5.23
C PRO A 20 -31.40 27.65 -5.95
N ALA A 21 -32.04 27.86 -7.10
CA ALA A 21 -31.82 28.90 -8.08
C ALA A 21 -31.80 30.35 -7.56
N GLY A 22 -30.96 31.18 -8.19
CA GLY A 22 -31.07 32.64 -8.21
C GLY A 22 -29.97 33.32 -9.05
N PRO A 23 -30.28 34.22 -10.00
CA PRO A 23 -29.31 34.83 -10.92
C PRO A 23 -28.68 36.09 -10.31
N GLY A 24 -27.34 36.22 -10.36
CA GLY A 24 -26.64 37.42 -9.89
C GLY A 24 -25.12 37.35 -10.10
N PRO A 25 -24.44 38.50 -10.26
CA PRO A 25 -23.25 38.65 -11.08
C PRO A 25 -22.00 38.04 -10.44
N GLY A 26 -21.15 37.45 -11.27
CA GLY A 26 -19.95 36.76 -10.84
C GLY A 26 -19.00 37.67 -10.04
N PRO A 27 -18.37 37.16 -8.97
CA PRO A 27 -17.23 37.82 -8.36
C PRO A 27 -15.93 37.19 -8.85
N GLY A 28 -15.00 38.04 -9.26
CA GLY A 28 -13.61 37.69 -9.54
C GLY A 28 -12.87 37.15 -8.31
N PRO A 29 -11.57 36.84 -8.45
CA PRO A 29 -10.81 36.18 -7.39
C PRO A 29 -10.46 37.19 -6.30
N GLY A 30 -11.18 37.16 -5.18
CA GLY A 30 -10.92 38.04 -4.05
C GLY A 30 -11.44 37.47 -2.74
N GLY A 31 -10.53 37.32 -1.77
CA GLY A 31 -10.80 37.34 -0.34
C GLY A 31 -11.47 36.10 0.25
N TRP A 32 -10.68 35.24 0.89
CA TRP A 32 -11.22 34.35 1.92
C TRP A 32 -11.50 35.19 3.18
N SER A 33 -12.77 35.40 3.50
CA SER A 33 -13.17 35.88 4.83
C SER A 33 -13.53 34.67 5.70
N ALA A 34 -12.75 34.45 6.76
CA ALA A 34 -13.00 33.44 7.78
C ALA A 34 -14.01 33.95 8.83
N PRO A 35 -14.83 33.07 9.44
CA PRO A 35 -15.78 33.47 10.47
C PRO A 35 -15.07 33.79 11.80
N ALA A 36 -15.50 34.88 12.43
CA ALA A 36 -15.03 35.32 13.73
C ALA A 36 -15.42 34.32 14.83
N GLY A 37 -14.47 33.49 15.24
CA GLY A 37 -14.49 32.73 16.48
C GLY A 37 -13.39 33.26 17.40
N LYS A 38 -13.77 33.85 18.54
CA LYS A 38 -12.85 34.22 19.62
C LYS A 38 -12.09 32.98 20.09
N VAL A 39 -10.81 32.89 19.75
CA VAL A 39 -9.85 32.01 20.41
C VAL A 39 -8.81 32.91 21.05
N ALA A 40 -8.88 33.00 22.38
CA ALA A 40 -7.82 33.56 23.20
C ALA A 40 -6.56 32.70 23.02
N GLY A 41 -5.48 33.35 22.63
CA GLY A 41 -4.17 32.76 22.39
C GLY A 41 -3.39 33.76 21.58
N ASP A 42 -2.55 34.55 22.27
CA ASP A 42 -1.57 35.44 21.65
C ASP A 42 -0.68 34.62 20.73
N TRP A 43 -1.04 34.61 19.45
CA TRP A 43 -0.12 34.34 18.36
C TRP A 43 0.48 35.67 17.94
N ASP A 44 1.21 36.28 18.86
CA ASP A 44 2.12 37.35 18.50
C ASP A 44 3.35 36.70 17.84
N PHE A 45 3.14 36.14 16.65
CA PHE A 45 4.22 35.91 15.71
C PHE A 45 4.72 37.30 15.32
N SER A 46 5.64 37.84 16.14
CA SER A 46 6.49 38.97 15.79
C SER A 46 7.19 38.62 14.46
N SER A 47 6.58 39.09 13.37
CA SER A 47 6.81 38.63 12.00
C SER A 47 7.87 39.44 11.27
N SER A 48 8.68 40.20 11.99
CA SER A 48 9.87 40.82 11.43
C SER A 48 11.09 40.27 12.17
N ASP A 49 12.03 39.73 11.40
CA ASP A 49 13.41 39.42 11.81
C ASP A 49 13.77 38.04 12.37
N ILE A 50 12.97 36.99 12.18
CA ILE A 50 13.43 35.60 12.47
C ILE A 50 14.60 35.18 11.54
N PHE A 51 14.67 35.74 10.33
CA PHE A 51 15.68 35.40 9.33
C PHE A 51 16.62 36.56 8.96
N SER A 52 16.54 37.72 9.62
CA SER A 52 17.35 38.89 9.27
C SER A 52 18.86 38.69 9.49
N GLY A 53 19.24 37.75 10.37
CA GLY A 53 20.62 37.32 10.56
C GLY A 53 21.12 36.27 9.57
N LEU A 54 20.25 35.75 8.68
CA LEU A 54 20.60 34.65 7.79
C LEU A 54 21.01 35.17 6.40
N ASN A 55 22.32 35.29 6.19
CA ASN A 55 22.88 35.63 4.88
C ASN A 55 23.06 34.36 4.04
N ILE A 56 22.11 34.07 3.14
CA ILE A 56 22.19 32.92 2.24
C ILE A 56 22.72 33.39 0.89
N ASP A 57 23.93 32.95 0.54
CA ASP A 57 24.52 33.25 -0.76
C ASP A 57 23.73 32.57 -1.89
N PRO A 58 23.28 33.29 -2.92
CA PRO A 58 22.45 32.72 -4.00
C PRO A 58 23.17 31.61 -4.77
N ASN A 59 24.50 31.64 -4.81
CA ASN A 59 25.31 30.62 -5.45
C ASN A 59 25.32 29.28 -4.68
N THR A 60 25.03 29.29 -3.37
CA THR A 60 24.95 28.07 -2.53
C THR A 60 23.60 27.36 -2.65
N LEU A 61 22.54 28.09 -3.02
CA LEU A 61 21.22 27.53 -3.34
C LEU A 61 21.23 26.74 -4.65
N VAL A 62 22.18 27.01 -5.54
CA VAL A 62 22.37 26.23 -6.78
C VAL A 62 23.07 24.92 -6.43
N LYS A 63 22.31 24.01 -5.83
CA LYS A 63 22.73 22.62 -5.66
C LYS A 63 22.77 21.99 -7.04
N LYS A 64 23.96 21.99 -7.66
CA LYS A 64 24.25 21.14 -8.83
C LYS A 64 24.12 19.70 -8.35
N LEU A 65 22.92 19.16 -8.49
CA LEU A 65 22.65 17.75 -8.29
C LEU A 65 23.44 17.00 -9.35
N ASP A 66 24.67 16.65 -9.01
CA ASP A 66 25.46 15.76 -9.85
C ASP A 66 24.68 14.45 -9.93
N LEU A 67 24.36 14.06 -11.17
CA LEU A 67 23.45 12.95 -11.45
C LEU A 67 23.93 11.63 -10.83
N ASP A 68 25.21 11.57 -10.45
CA ASP A 68 25.90 10.41 -9.92
C ASP A 68 25.85 10.27 -8.38
N SER A 69 25.39 11.30 -7.65
CA SER A 69 25.15 11.18 -6.19
C SER A 69 23.80 10.57 -5.84
N ARG A 70 22.97 10.24 -6.84
CA ARG A 70 21.69 9.55 -6.65
C ARG A 70 21.93 8.07 -6.45
N SER A 71 22.05 7.65 -5.20
CA SER A 71 21.71 6.29 -4.74
C SER A 71 22.40 5.14 -5.49
N ILE A 72 23.58 4.74 -5.01
CA ILE A 72 24.27 3.47 -5.34
C ILE A 72 23.37 2.24 -5.05
N ILE A 73 22.30 2.41 -4.27
CA ILE A 73 21.37 1.33 -3.91
C ILE A 73 20.54 0.87 -5.13
N SER A 74 20.27 1.76 -6.10
CA SER A 74 19.49 1.42 -7.29
C SER A 74 20.29 0.79 -8.44
N SER A 75 21.63 0.86 -8.43
CA SER A 75 22.48 0.33 -9.49
C SER A 75 22.85 -1.15 -9.33
N ARG A 76 22.67 -1.73 -8.13
CA ARG A 76 23.10 -3.11 -7.84
C ARG A 76 22.24 -4.22 -8.47
N THR A 77 21.14 -3.87 -9.15
CA THR A 77 20.22 -4.85 -9.77
C THR A 77 20.11 -4.64 -11.28
N GLY A 78 21.20 -4.88 -12.00
CA GLY A 78 21.20 -5.04 -13.45
C GLY A 78 22.28 -4.24 -14.15
N LEU A 79 23.37 -4.93 -14.48
CA LEU A 79 24.45 -4.53 -15.39
C LEU A 79 23.92 -4.49 -16.84
N GLU A 80 22.87 -3.71 -17.06
CA GLU A 80 22.33 -3.36 -18.36
C GLU A 80 21.85 -1.94 -18.18
N GLU A 81 22.60 -0.98 -18.73
CA GLU A 81 22.17 0.40 -18.90
C GLU A 81 20.78 0.34 -19.54
N LYS A 82 19.70 0.40 -18.75
CA LYS A 82 18.35 0.27 -19.30
C LYS A 82 18.24 1.39 -20.32
N PRO A 83 18.21 1.07 -21.63
CA PRO A 83 18.19 2.11 -22.63
C PRO A 83 16.93 2.93 -22.34
N ILE A 84 16.97 4.23 -22.61
CA ILE A 84 15.75 5.03 -22.61
C ILE A 84 14.91 4.53 -23.80
N LEU A 85 14.19 3.42 -23.59
CA LEU A 85 13.45 2.72 -24.61
C LEU A 85 12.33 3.62 -25.11
N SER A 86 12.07 3.56 -26.40
CA SER A 86 10.98 4.31 -27.01
C SER A 86 9.64 3.85 -26.43
N LYS A 87 8.63 4.73 -26.44
CA LYS A 87 7.27 4.37 -25.99
C LYS A 87 6.73 3.12 -26.70
N LYS A 88 7.11 2.95 -27.98
CA LYS A 88 6.73 1.79 -28.81
C LYS A 88 7.36 0.50 -28.30
N GLU A 89 8.65 0.49 -27.97
CA GLU A 89 9.32 -0.66 -27.36
C GLU A 89 8.75 -0.99 -25.97
N LYS A 90 8.53 0.03 -25.13
CA LYS A 90 7.92 -0.16 -23.80
C LYS A 90 6.54 -0.80 -23.91
N MET A 91 5.73 -0.41 -24.90
CA MET A 91 4.43 -1.02 -25.15
C MET A 91 4.55 -2.48 -25.61
N LYS A 92 5.48 -2.77 -26.53
CA LYS A 92 5.74 -4.15 -26.98
C LYS A 92 6.17 -5.06 -25.83
N LEU A 93 7.12 -4.60 -25.00
CA LEU A 93 7.58 -5.35 -23.83
C LEU A 93 6.45 -5.60 -22.83
N ARG A 94 5.55 -4.65 -22.62
CA ARG A 94 4.37 -4.87 -21.76
C ARG A 94 3.47 -5.98 -22.32
N LYS A 95 3.19 -5.95 -23.62
CA LYS A 95 2.38 -6.98 -24.29
C LYS A 95 3.05 -8.35 -24.20
N GLU A 96 4.35 -8.42 -24.48
CA GLU A 96 5.12 -9.66 -24.44
C GLU A 96 5.17 -10.25 -23.03
N ARG A 97 5.51 -9.44 -22.02
CA ARG A 97 5.48 -9.88 -20.61
C ARG A 97 4.09 -10.37 -20.20
N TRP A 98 3.03 -9.73 -20.69
CA TRP A 98 1.67 -10.16 -20.42
C TRP A 98 1.34 -11.50 -21.10
N LEU A 99 1.74 -11.69 -22.37
CA LEU A 99 1.58 -12.97 -23.08
C LEU A 99 2.37 -14.09 -22.41
N GLN A 100 3.63 -13.85 -22.04
CA GLN A 100 4.46 -14.80 -21.28
C GLN A 100 3.77 -15.21 -19.96
N LYS A 101 3.16 -14.25 -19.25
CA LYS A 101 2.42 -14.55 -18.02
C LYS A 101 1.17 -15.41 -18.28
N ILE A 102 0.47 -15.18 -19.40
CA ILE A 102 -0.69 -16.01 -19.78
C ILE A 102 -0.23 -17.42 -20.13
N GLU A 103 0.84 -17.56 -20.90
CA GLU A 103 1.40 -18.84 -21.32
C GLU A 103 1.91 -19.65 -20.13
N SER A 104 2.63 -19.02 -19.19
CA SER A 104 3.10 -19.70 -17.99
C SER A 104 1.95 -20.24 -17.14
N VAL A 105 0.87 -19.46 -16.97
CA VAL A 105 -0.33 -19.91 -16.25
C VAL A 105 -1.03 -21.06 -16.99
N LYS A 106 -1.11 -21.01 -18.32
CA LYS A 106 -1.68 -22.10 -19.12
C LYS A 106 -0.87 -23.39 -18.98
N LEU A 107 0.45 -23.30 -19.08
CA LEU A 107 1.38 -24.42 -18.94
C LEU A 107 1.27 -25.03 -17.54
N ALA A 108 1.28 -24.21 -16.49
CA ALA A 108 1.12 -24.68 -15.12
C ALA A 108 -0.22 -25.41 -14.90
N LYS A 109 -1.33 -24.86 -15.41
CA LYS A 109 -2.64 -25.53 -15.35
C LYS A 109 -2.69 -26.84 -16.14
N GLN A 110 -2.03 -26.90 -17.30
CA GLN A 110 -1.95 -28.11 -18.11
C GLN A 110 -1.13 -29.19 -17.39
N LYS A 111 0.03 -28.83 -16.82
CA LYS A 111 0.85 -29.72 -15.97
C LYS A 111 0.01 -30.27 -14.81
N GLN A 112 -0.67 -29.41 -14.04
CA GLN A 112 -1.55 -29.84 -12.94
C GLN A 112 -2.66 -30.80 -13.38
N LYS A 113 -3.32 -30.52 -14.51
CA LYS A 113 -4.37 -31.41 -15.04
C LYS A 113 -3.79 -32.77 -15.47
N ALA A 114 -2.62 -32.78 -16.10
CA ALA A 114 -1.95 -34.00 -16.49
C ALA A 114 -1.51 -34.81 -15.27
N GLU A 115 -0.93 -34.16 -14.27
CA GLU A 115 -0.53 -34.76 -13.00
C GLU A 115 -1.74 -35.33 -12.24
N ALA A 116 -2.84 -34.60 -12.15
CA ALA A 116 -4.07 -35.10 -11.50
C ALA A 116 -4.64 -36.33 -12.22
N LYS A 117 -4.62 -36.35 -13.56
CA LYS A 117 -5.02 -37.53 -14.34
C LYS A 117 -4.12 -38.73 -14.04
N ARG A 118 -2.80 -38.53 -14.04
CA ARG A 118 -1.82 -39.57 -13.71
C ARG A 118 -2.00 -40.09 -12.30
N LYS A 119 -2.20 -39.22 -11.31
CA LYS A 119 -2.47 -39.62 -9.91
C LYS A 119 -3.77 -40.40 -9.77
N ALA A 120 -4.80 -40.07 -10.56
CA ALA A 120 -6.08 -40.75 -10.54
C ALA A 120 -6.05 -42.13 -11.23
N THR A 121 -5.20 -42.31 -12.24
CA THR A 121 -4.99 -43.60 -12.90
C THR A 121 -3.80 -44.30 -12.25
N PRO A 122 -3.97 -45.36 -11.42
CA PRO A 122 -2.84 -46.09 -10.88
C PRO A 122 -2.13 -46.85 -12.01
N VAL A 123 -1.20 -46.18 -12.68
CA VAL A 123 -0.38 -46.73 -13.76
C VAL A 123 0.91 -47.26 -13.12
N VAL A 124 1.01 -48.58 -13.03
CA VAL A 124 2.24 -49.24 -12.57
C VAL A 124 3.35 -48.92 -13.57
N GLY A 125 4.38 -48.20 -13.10
CA GLY A 125 5.56 -47.86 -13.91
C GLY A 125 5.55 -46.50 -14.60
N ASP A 126 4.71 -45.54 -14.18
CA ASP A 126 4.88 -44.15 -14.65
C ASP A 126 6.24 -43.61 -14.18
N MET A 127 7.11 -43.27 -15.13
CA MET A 127 8.45 -42.73 -14.88
C MET A 127 8.44 -41.21 -14.66
N GLN A 128 7.32 -40.54 -14.94
CA GLN A 128 7.20 -39.10 -14.83
C GLN A 128 7.40 -38.54 -13.41
N PRO A 129 6.91 -39.18 -12.33
CA PRO A 129 7.18 -38.74 -10.96
C PRO A 129 8.68 -38.68 -10.64
N LEU A 130 9.47 -39.61 -11.17
CA LEU A 130 10.93 -39.62 -10.98
C LEU A 130 11.59 -38.47 -11.73
N MET A 131 11.14 -38.17 -12.95
CA MET A 131 11.67 -37.05 -13.74
C MET A 131 11.31 -35.69 -13.13
N GLU A 132 10.10 -35.56 -12.59
CA GLU A 132 9.61 -34.33 -11.96
C GLU A 132 10.26 -34.07 -10.58
N ALA A 133 10.67 -35.13 -9.87
CA ALA A 133 11.42 -35.00 -8.62
C ALA A 133 12.85 -34.46 -8.82
N LEU A 134 13.34 -34.40 -10.07
CA LEU A 134 14.65 -33.84 -10.39
C LEU A 134 14.54 -32.34 -10.74
N PRO A 135 15.52 -31.50 -10.37
CA PRO A 135 15.55 -30.11 -10.80
C PRO A 135 15.55 -29.96 -12.33
N GLU A 136 14.72 -29.06 -12.88
CA GLU A 136 14.75 -28.75 -14.31
C GLU A 136 16.09 -28.04 -14.65
N LEU A 137 16.67 -28.28 -15.83
CA LEU A 137 17.99 -27.72 -16.23
C LEU A 137 18.03 -26.17 -16.20
N SER A 138 16.88 -25.52 -16.34
CA SER A 138 16.72 -24.07 -16.15
C SER A 138 17.09 -23.62 -14.74
N ASP A 139 16.74 -24.42 -13.73
CA ASP A 139 17.00 -24.12 -12.33
C ASP A 139 18.49 -24.26 -11.99
N LEU A 140 19.20 -25.14 -12.73
CA LEU A 140 20.65 -25.30 -12.60
C LEU A 140 21.42 -24.16 -13.28
N THR A 141 20.91 -23.65 -14.40
CA THR A 141 21.52 -22.55 -15.16
C THR A 141 21.28 -21.19 -14.49
N ALA A 142 20.12 -21.01 -13.85
CA ALA A 142 19.86 -19.91 -12.91
C ALA A 142 20.61 -20.17 -11.58
N GLY A 143 21.92 -20.37 -11.66
CA GLY A 143 22.71 -21.10 -10.66
C GLY A 143 22.46 -20.65 -9.24
N ALA A 144 22.18 -21.63 -8.36
CA ALA A 144 22.32 -21.68 -6.89
C ALA A 144 22.08 -20.41 -6.05
N ARG A 145 21.50 -19.35 -6.61
CA ARG A 145 21.24 -18.09 -5.94
C ARG A 145 19.92 -18.25 -5.23
N ASP A 146 20.05 -18.60 -3.96
CA ASP A 146 19.01 -18.53 -2.95
C ASP A 146 17.84 -19.52 -3.11
N ARG A 147 18.13 -20.83 -2.97
CA ARG A 147 17.18 -21.67 -2.21
C ARG A 147 17.23 -21.22 -0.75
N LYS A 148 16.60 -20.08 -0.46
CA LYS A 148 16.26 -19.74 0.92
C LYS A 148 15.26 -20.81 1.39
N PRO A 149 15.41 -21.35 2.61
CA PRO A 149 14.32 -22.12 3.21
C PRO A 149 13.04 -21.28 3.10
N PRO A 150 11.85 -21.88 3.00
CA PRO A 150 10.62 -21.12 3.11
C PRO A 150 10.70 -20.36 4.43
N LYS A 151 11.06 -19.08 4.34
CA LYS A 151 10.89 -18.15 5.43
C LYS A 151 9.44 -18.36 5.81
N ARG A 152 9.14 -18.48 7.10
CA ARG A 152 7.80 -18.10 7.58
C ARG A 152 7.66 -16.64 7.18
N TYR A 153 7.25 -16.41 5.94
CA TYR A 153 6.77 -15.13 5.49
C TYR A 153 5.50 -14.99 6.30
N PHE A 154 5.58 -14.14 7.33
CA PHE A 154 4.44 -13.30 7.61
C PHE A 154 3.92 -12.83 6.26
N LEU A 155 2.71 -13.28 5.95
CA LEU A 155 2.05 -13.19 4.66
C LEU A 155 2.08 -11.73 4.20
N LEU A 156 3.02 -11.40 3.32
CA LEU A 156 3.05 -10.14 2.59
C LEU A 156 3.21 -10.45 1.10
N HIS A 157 2.35 -11.34 0.62
CA HIS A 157 2.10 -11.53 -0.80
C HIS A 157 0.59 -11.69 -1.04
N GLU A 158 -0.14 -10.62 -0.72
CA GLU A 158 -1.34 -10.18 -1.42
C GLU A 158 -1.80 -8.87 -0.75
N PRO A 159 -2.04 -7.77 -1.50
CA PRO A 159 -2.62 -6.57 -0.90
C PRO A 159 -3.99 -6.87 -0.27
N ILE A 160 -4.69 -7.92 -0.73
CA ILE A 160 -6.00 -8.34 -0.24
C ILE A 160 -5.90 -8.99 1.16
N VAL A 161 -4.87 -9.81 1.42
CA VAL A 161 -4.70 -10.47 2.73
C VAL A 161 -4.30 -9.48 3.82
N CYS A 162 -3.45 -8.49 3.49
CA CYS A 162 -3.17 -7.40 4.41
C CYS A 162 -4.40 -6.55 4.68
N LEU A 163 -5.14 -6.14 3.64
CA LEU A 163 -6.38 -5.39 3.83
C LEU A 163 -7.40 -6.18 4.64
N PHE A 164 -7.52 -7.49 4.44
CA PHE A 164 -8.39 -8.35 5.24
C PHE A 164 -7.95 -8.42 6.70
N PHE A 165 -6.66 -8.60 6.97
CA PHE A 165 -6.12 -8.62 8.33
C PHE A 165 -6.32 -7.27 9.03
N PHE A 166 -6.04 -6.15 8.35
CA PHE A 166 -6.28 -4.81 8.89
C PHE A 166 -7.77 -4.50 9.05
N SER A 167 -8.64 -4.99 8.15
CA SER A 167 -10.09 -4.85 8.29
C SER A 167 -10.62 -5.63 9.50
N LEU A 168 -10.17 -6.88 9.70
CA LEU A 168 -10.56 -7.68 10.85
C LEU A 168 -10.04 -7.10 12.17
N LEU A 169 -8.80 -6.61 12.18
CA LEU A 169 -8.23 -5.92 13.34
C LEU A 169 -8.99 -4.61 13.63
N ARG A 170 -9.37 -3.85 12.59
CA ARG A 170 -10.19 -2.65 12.73
C ARG A 170 -11.57 -2.99 13.29
N GLU A 171 -12.21 -4.06 12.84
CA GLU A 171 -13.49 -4.52 13.39
C GLU A 171 -13.38 -4.90 14.87
N GLN A 172 -12.27 -5.56 15.25
CA GLN A 172 -11.98 -5.89 16.64
C GLN A 172 -11.72 -4.65 17.51
N GLU A 173 -10.93 -3.69 17.02
CA GLU A 173 -10.68 -2.40 17.68
C GLU A 173 -11.98 -1.59 17.85
N VAL A 174 -12.83 -1.58 16.82
CA VAL A 174 -14.14 -0.92 16.86
C VAL A 174 -15.04 -1.58 17.91
N ALA A 175 -15.06 -2.91 18.02
CA ALA A 175 -15.83 -3.60 19.04
C ALA A 175 -15.37 -3.25 20.47
N TRP A 176 -14.05 -3.28 20.71
CA TRP A 176 -13.48 -2.87 21.99
C TRP A 176 -13.77 -1.40 22.32
N PHE A 177 -13.74 -0.52 21.34
CA PHE A 177 -14.06 0.89 21.53
C PHE A 177 -15.54 1.10 21.89
N HIS A 178 -16.46 0.38 21.25
CA HIS A 178 -17.87 0.43 21.60
C HIS A 178 -18.13 -0.05 23.03
N GLU A 179 -17.40 -1.08 23.48
CA GLU A 179 -17.46 -1.56 24.86
C GLU A 179 -16.98 -0.49 25.86
N VAL A 180 -15.85 0.17 25.58
CA VAL A 180 -15.34 1.28 26.40
C VAL A 180 -16.34 2.44 26.46
N ILE A 181 -16.94 2.82 25.33
CA ILE A 181 -17.96 3.86 25.28
C ILE A 181 -19.24 3.43 26.00
N ALA A 182 -19.61 2.15 25.98
CA ALA A 182 -20.81 1.65 26.65
C ALA A 182 -20.69 1.72 28.17
N ASN A 183 -19.48 1.68 28.73
CA ASN A 183 -19.24 1.71 30.16
C ASN A 183 -19.74 3.02 30.81
N PRO A 184 -20.60 2.95 31.86
CA PRO A 184 -21.19 4.12 32.48
C PRO A 184 -20.15 5.00 33.19
N THR A 185 -19.09 4.40 33.72
CA THR A 185 -17.98 5.10 34.37
C THR A 185 -17.21 5.98 33.38
N TYR A 186 -16.94 5.45 32.18
CA TYR A 186 -16.29 6.18 31.09
C TYR A 186 -17.19 7.31 30.55
N LYS A 187 -18.51 7.09 30.45
CA LYS A 187 -19.47 8.14 30.07
C LYS A 187 -19.57 9.27 31.09
N ALA A 188 -19.50 8.95 32.39
CA ALA A 188 -19.59 9.93 33.45
C ALA A 188 -18.31 10.79 33.55
N ASN A 189 -17.13 10.17 33.50
CA ASN A 189 -15.85 10.88 33.50
C ASN A 189 -14.75 10.10 32.76
N PRO A 190 -14.48 10.41 31.48
CA PRO A 190 -13.53 9.64 30.68
C PRO A 190 -12.08 9.84 31.14
N LEU A 191 -11.71 11.04 31.59
CA LEU A 191 -10.34 11.35 32.01
C LEU A 191 -9.95 10.56 33.26
N MET A 192 -10.86 10.44 34.23
CA MET A 192 -10.64 9.65 35.43
C MET A 192 -10.60 8.14 35.14
N ALA A 193 -11.45 7.63 34.25
CA ALA A 193 -11.42 6.22 33.86
C ALA A 193 -10.10 5.85 33.15
N ILE A 194 -9.58 6.75 32.31
CA ILE A 194 -8.28 6.57 31.65
C ILE A 194 -7.13 6.65 32.67
N SER A 195 -7.14 7.62 33.59
CA SER A 195 -6.08 7.74 34.59
C SER A 195 -6.03 6.54 35.55
N GLU A 196 -7.20 6.02 35.96
CA GLU A 196 -7.31 4.79 36.76
C GLU A 196 -6.74 3.59 36.00
N HIS A 197 -7.11 3.40 34.73
CA HIS A 197 -6.60 2.31 33.90
C HIS A 197 -5.07 2.35 33.76
N LEU A 198 -4.51 3.53 33.47
CA LEU A 198 -3.06 3.73 33.36
C LEU A 198 -2.37 3.44 34.69
N SER A 199 -2.92 3.89 35.81
CA SER A 199 -2.35 3.63 37.14
C SER A 199 -2.32 2.13 37.49
N LYS A 200 -3.37 1.38 37.12
CA LYS A 200 -3.42 -0.08 37.30
C LYS A 200 -2.38 -0.80 36.44
N ARG A 201 -2.23 -0.40 35.17
CA ARG A 201 -1.23 -0.98 34.26
C ARG A 201 0.19 -0.74 34.78
N LEU A 202 0.50 0.47 35.25
CA LEU A 202 1.81 0.79 35.82
C LEU A 202 2.14 -0.06 37.05
N ARG A 203 1.19 -0.23 37.98
CA ARG A 203 1.40 -1.10 39.16
C ARG A 203 1.62 -2.56 38.77
N GLN A 204 0.90 -3.06 37.77
CA GLN A 204 1.07 -4.42 37.26
C GLN A 204 2.45 -4.64 36.62
N GLU A 205 2.98 -3.63 35.93
CA GLU A 205 4.34 -3.66 35.37
C GLU A 205 5.43 -3.59 36.45
N GLU A 206 5.16 -2.93 37.58
CA GLU A 206 6.06 -2.89 38.74
C GLU A 206 6.10 -4.23 39.51
N GLU A 207 4.94 -4.87 39.70
CA GLU A 207 4.82 -6.17 40.39
C GLU A 207 5.26 -7.36 39.52
N GLY A 208 5.27 -7.21 38.19
CA GLY A 208 5.65 -8.25 37.22
C GLY A 208 7.15 -8.35 36.91
N LYS A 209 8.01 -7.55 37.55
CA LYS A 209 9.47 -7.67 37.41
C LYS A 209 9.99 -8.74 38.38
N PRO A 210 10.53 -9.88 37.89
CA PRO A 210 11.23 -10.81 38.78
C PRO A 210 12.53 -10.15 39.27
N LEU A 211 12.76 -10.21 40.58
CA LEU A 211 14.05 -9.88 41.22
C LEU A 211 15.16 -10.86 40.79
#